data_AF-A0A2W5KQI4-F1
#
_entry.id   AF-A0A2W5KQI4-F1
#
_cell.length_a   1.000
_cell.length_b   1.000
_cell.length_c   1.000
_cell.angle_alpha   90.00
_cell.angle_beta   90.00
_cell.angle_gamma   90.00
#
_symmetry.space_group_name_H-M   'P 1'
#
loop_
_entity.id
_entity.type
_entity.pdbx_description
1 polymer ?
#
loop_
_entity_poly.entity_id
_entity_poly.type
_entity_poly.pdbx_seq_one_letter_code
_entity_poly.pdbx_strand_id
1 'polypeptide(L)'
;MRCVDWTAEYLDGQVIVALLRAEGLHAHLFDQHMVRQDWFQILAYGGFRVMVPASEFETARALTEAFRDGRLKLGDDPTERPACPRCRDGVGAADPRPLRRAFATYLVWSAATTVLIATGIENALVVAGACAPWCAMLAVPLWRRWLVGRYRCPACTHAWRAAPEPFARLRAAVEASGA
;
A
#
# COMPACT_ATOMS: atom_id res chain seq x y z
N MET A 1 24.66 5.98 -16.12
CA MET A 1 23.58 5.60 -15.19
C MET A 1 23.21 4.15 -15.43
N ARG A 2 23.02 3.34 -14.38
CA ARG A 2 22.56 1.95 -14.46
C ARG A 2 21.35 1.75 -13.54
N CYS A 3 20.41 0.90 -13.96
CA CYS A 3 19.22 0.55 -13.20
C CYS A 3 19.55 -0.57 -12.22
N VAL A 4 19.35 -0.32 -10.93
CA VAL A 4 19.64 -1.25 -9.84
C VAL A 4 18.41 -2.10 -9.51
N ASP A 5 17.24 -1.48 -9.47
CA ASP A 5 15.99 -2.15 -9.17
C ASP A 5 14.82 -1.55 -9.95
N TRP A 6 13.78 -2.36 -10.11
CA TRP A 6 12.53 -2.03 -10.75
C TRP A 6 11.37 -2.29 -9.80
N THR A 7 10.41 -1.36 -9.75
CA THR A 7 9.19 -1.55 -8.98
C THR A 7 7.99 -0.88 -9.65
N ALA A 8 6.84 -1.53 -9.52
CA ALA A 8 5.56 -0.96 -9.98
C ALA A 8 4.99 0.06 -8.98
N GLU A 9 5.48 0.05 -7.73
CA GLU A 9 4.95 0.90 -6.66
C GLU A 9 5.88 2.10 -6.42
N TYR A 10 5.32 3.31 -6.48
CA TYR A 10 6.10 4.54 -6.33
C TYR A 10 6.79 4.62 -4.97
N LEU A 11 6.08 4.28 -3.90
CA LEU A 11 6.60 4.38 -2.54
C LEU A 11 7.75 3.39 -2.31
N ASP A 12 7.65 2.18 -2.84
CA ASP A 12 8.71 1.17 -2.75
C ASP A 12 10.00 1.67 -3.42
N GLY A 13 9.88 2.33 -4.58
CA GLY A 13 11.04 2.92 -5.27
C GLY A 13 11.68 4.07 -4.48
N GLN A 14 10.88 4.91 -3.84
CA GLN A 14 11.37 5.99 -2.97
C GLN A 14 12.07 5.46 -1.72
N VAL A 15 11.58 4.36 -1.13
CA VAL A 15 12.23 3.71 0.02
C VAL A 15 13.63 3.24 -0.36
N ILE A 16 13.80 2.61 -1.52
CA ILE A 16 15.12 2.15 -1.99
C ILE A 16 16.04 3.34 -2.30
N VAL A 17 15.53 4.40 -2.93
CA VAL A 17 16.32 5.62 -3.16
C VAL A 17 16.77 6.24 -1.83
N ALA A 18 15.88 6.30 -0.83
CA ALA A 18 16.21 6.82 0.49
C ALA A 18 17.28 5.96 1.18
N LEU A 19 17.14 4.63 1.13
CA LEU A 19 18.13 3.68 1.64
C LEU A 19 19.51 3.91 1.00
N LEU A 20 19.59 3.92 -0.33
CA LEU A 20 20.86 4.08 -1.04
C LEU A 20 21.50 5.45 -0.75
N ARG A 21 20.71 6.51 -0.64
CA ARG A 21 21.21 7.85 -0.26
C ARG A 21 21.70 7.91 1.18
N ALA A 22 21.08 7.19 2.10
CA ALA A 22 21.54 7.11 3.49
C ALA A 22 22.93 6.46 3.58
N GLU A 23 23.23 5.52 2.67
CA GLU A 23 24.56 4.90 2.50
C GLU A 23 25.52 5.75 1.62
N GLY A 24 25.15 6.99 1.30
CA GLY A 24 25.99 7.93 0.56
C GLY A 24 26.02 7.73 -0.96
N LEU A 25 25.13 6.92 -1.53
CA LEU A 25 25.05 6.66 -2.97
C LEU A 25 24.15 7.66 -3.70
N HIS A 26 24.48 7.97 -4.96
CA HIS A 26 23.74 8.92 -5.79
C HIS A 26 22.56 8.25 -6.49
N ALA A 27 21.57 7.82 -5.70
CA ALA A 27 20.35 7.22 -6.24
C ALA A 27 19.31 8.26 -6.64
N HIS A 28 18.59 7.98 -7.73
CA HIS A 28 17.36 8.69 -8.09
C HIS A 28 16.35 7.76 -8.76
N LEU A 29 15.08 8.14 -8.64
CA LEU A 29 13.98 7.44 -9.29
C LEU A 29 13.80 8.02 -10.70
N PHE A 30 14.07 7.21 -11.72
CA PHE A 30 13.79 7.61 -13.09
C PHE A 30 12.29 7.70 -13.31
N ASP A 31 11.87 8.73 -14.04
CA ASP A 31 10.50 8.93 -14.50
C ASP A 31 9.43 9.20 -13.42
N GLN A 32 9.87 9.68 -12.25
CA GLN A 32 8.99 9.88 -11.08
C GLN A 32 7.81 10.84 -11.30
N HIS A 33 7.88 11.73 -12.29
CA HIS A 33 6.85 12.74 -12.55
C HIS A 33 5.90 12.37 -13.70
N MET A 34 6.39 11.65 -14.73
CA MET A 34 5.56 11.24 -15.86
C MET A 34 4.70 10.02 -15.50
N VAL A 35 5.30 9.06 -14.79
CA VAL A 35 4.68 7.77 -14.48
C VAL A 35 3.57 7.87 -13.42
N ARG A 36 3.53 8.94 -12.61
CA ARG A 36 2.52 9.10 -11.54
C ARG A 36 1.11 9.49 -12.02
N GLN A 37 0.94 9.87 -13.29
CA GLN A 37 -0.32 10.47 -13.75
C GLN A 37 -1.43 9.46 -14.04
N ASP A 38 -1.08 8.21 -14.36
CA ASP A 38 -2.06 7.16 -14.68
C ASP A 38 -1.48 5.79 -14.32
N TRP A 39 -2.19 5.02 -13.48
CA TRP A 39 -1.80 3.67 -13.09
C TRP A 39 -1.52 2.78 -14.30
N PHE A 40 -2.35 2.85 -15.34
CA PHE A 40 -2.17 2.02 -16.53
C PHE A 40 -0.85 2.33 -17.25
N GLN A 41 -0.43 3.59 -17.21
CA GLN A 41 0.83 4.04 -17.79
C GLN A 41 2.05 3.56 -17.00
N ILE A 42 1.92 3.31 -15.69
CA ILE A 42 2.99 2.70 -14.88
C ILE A 42 3.39 1.34 -15.44
N LEU A 43 2.43 0.50 -15.78
CA LEU A 43 2.73 -0.81 -16.36
C LEU A 43 3.25 -0.69 -17.79
N ALA A 44 2.66 0.18 -18.61
CA ALA A 44 3.03 0.36 -20.00
C ALA A 44 4.45 0.94 -20.18
N TYR A 45 4.87 1.86 -19.31
CA TYR A 45 6.20 2.47 -19.35
C TYR A 45 7.27 1.68 -18.60
N GLY A 46 6.92 0.49 -18.10
CA GLY A 46 7.85 -0.36 -17.39
C GLY A 46 8.27 0.27 -16.07
N GLY A 47 7.31 0.74 -15.26
CA GLY A 47 7.41 1.06 -13.84
C GLY A 47 8.44 2.13 -13.45
N PHE A 48 8.70 2.19 -12.14
CA PHE A 48 9.73 3.04 -11.57
C PHE A 48 11.07 2.32 -11.55
N ARG A 49 12.12 2.98 -12.02
CA ARG A 49 13.48 2.44 -12.08
C ARG A 49 14.38 3.22 -11.14
N VAL A 50 15.03 2.52 -10.21
CA VAL A 50 16.04 3.11 -9.34
C VAL A 50 17.36 3.14 -10.08
N MET A 51 17.90 4.33 -10.32
CA MET A 51 19.11 4.55 -11.10
C MET A 51 20.25 5.08 -10.23
N VAL A 52 21.45 4.58 -10.48
CA VAL A 52 22.70 5.05 -9.85
C VAL A 52 23.82 5.24 -10.90
N PRO A 53 24.86 6.05 -10.62
CA PRO A 53 26.06 6.11 -11.44
C PRO A 53 26.66 4.72 -11.69
N ALA A 54 27.25 4.50 -12.87
CA ALA A 54 27.79 3.18 -13.23
C ALA A 54 28.91 2.72 -12.29
N SER A 55 29.65 3.68 -11.71
CA SER A 55 30.69 3.46 -10.70
C SER A 55 30.17 2.91 -9.38
N GLU A 56 28.90 3.17 -9.04
CA GLU A 56 28.27 2.82 -7.76
C GLU A 56 27.37 1.57 -7.88
N PHE A 57 27.24 1.00 -9.08
CA PHE A 57 26.23 0.01 -9.40
C PHE A 57 26.31 -1.27 -8.56
N GLU A 58 27.51 -1.85 -8.41
CA GLU A 58 27.66 -3.12 -7.68
C GLU A 58 27.36 -2.95 -6.18
N THR A 59 27.80 -1.85 -5.57
CA THR A 59 27.49 -1.52 -4.17
C THR A 59 26.00 -1.31 -3.97
N ALA A 60 25.35 -0.53 -4.85
CA ALA A 60 23.92 -0.28 -4.78
C ALA A 60 23.11 -1.56 -4.95
N ARG A 61 23.53 -2.45 -5.86
CA ARG A 61 22.90 -3.75 -6.09
C ARG A 61 22.98 -4.63 -4.85
N ALA A 62 24.16 -4.76 -4.23
CA ALA A 62 24.32 -5.58 -3.03
C ALA A 62 23.47 -5.08 -1.86
N LEU A 63 23.37 -3.76 -1.67
CA LEU A 63 22.50 -3.15 -0.65
C LEU A 63 21.00 -3.39 -0.94
N THR A 64 20.60 -3.25 -2.21
CA THR A 64 19.21 -3.47 -2.61
C THR A 64 18.81 -4.95 -2.44
N GLU A 65 19.69 -5.88 -2.78
CA GLU A 65 19.49 -7.31 -2.53
C GLU A 65 19.37 -7.58 -1.01
N ALA A 66 20.27 -7.01 -0.19
CA ALA A 66 20.18 -7.14 1.27
C ALA A 66 18.88 -6.58 1.85
N PHE A 67 18.36 -5.48 1.29
CA PHE A 67 17.05 -4.95 1.65
C PHE A 67 15.92 -5.90 1.29
N ARG A 68 15.89 -6.40 0.05
CA ARG A 68 14.84 -7.32 -0.45
C ARG A 68 14.85 -8.66 0.29
N ASP A 69 16.01 -9.15 0.67
CA ASP A 69 16.18 -10.36 1.49
C ASP A 69 15.74 -10.15 2.96
N GLY A 70 15.43 -8.91 3.36
CA GLY A 70 15.07 -8.56 4.74
C GLY A 70 16.25 -8.53 5.71
N ARG A 71 17.50 -8.59 5.24
CA ARG A 71 18.70 -8.44 6.09
C ARG A 71 18.81 -7.04 6.69
N LEU A 72 18.24 -6.04 6.01
CA LEU A 72 18.13 -4.65 6.47
C LEU A 72 16.77 -4.35 7.11
N LYS A 73 16.01 -5.39 7.50
CA LYS A 73 14.75 -5.18 8.21
C LYS A 73 15.07 -4.53 9.57
N LEU A 74 14.51 -3.35 9.80
CA LEU A 74 14.56 -2.70 11.11
C LEU A 74 14.00 -3.67 12.16
N GLY A 75 14.49 -3.55 13.40
CA GLY A 75 13.90 -4.26 14.53
C GLY A 75 12.39 -4.02 14.60
N ASP A 76 11.67 -4.85 15.36
CA ASP A 76 10.26 -4.60 15.62
C ASP A 76 10.12 -3.32 16.47
N ASP A 77 10.19 -2.17 15.79
CA ASP A 77 9.73 -0.88 16.30
C ASP A 77 8.28 -1.07 16.77
N PRO A 78 7.77 -0.31 17.76
CA PRO A 78 6.39 -0.42 18.20
C PRO A 78 5.47 0.11 17.10
N THR A 79 5.33 -0.69 16.05
CA THR A 79 4.31 -0.51 15.04
C THR A 79 2.99 -0.67 15.76
N GLU A 80 2.11 0.29 15.51
CA GLU A 80 0.79 0.42 16.10
C GLU A 80 -0.12 -0.75 15.69
N ARG A 81 0.19 -1.92 16.23
CA ARG A 81 -0.49 -3.17 15.97
C ARG A 81 -1.14 -3.57 17.28
N PRO A 82 -2.48 -3.49 17.36
CA PRO A 82 -3.18 -3.81 18.59
C PRO A 82 -2.91 -5.26 18.98
N ALA A 83 -2.71 -5.50 20.27
CA ALA A 83 -2.64 -6.84 20.81
C ALA A 83 -3.95 -7.58 20.54
N CYS A 84 -3.86 -8.88 20.25
CA CYS A 84 -5.04 -9.69 20.04
C CYS A 84 -5.82 -9.87 21.35
N PRO A 85 -7.11 -9.52 21.41
CA PRO A 85 -7.89 -9.61 22.65
C PRO A 85 -8.06 -11.05 23.16
N ARG A 86 -7.89 -12.04 22.28
CA ARG A 86 -8.05 -13.47 22.62
C ARG A 86 -6.74 -14.13 23.05
N CYS A 87 -5.63 -13.73 22.42
CA CYS A 87 -4.37 -14.46 22.45
C CYS A 87 -3.32 -13.72 23.28
N ARG A 88 -3.60 -12.44 23.66
CA ARG A 88 -2.84 -11.48 24.48
C ARG A 88 -1.39 -11.20 24.04
N ASP A 89 -0.66 -12.22 23.65
CA ASP A 89 0.73 -12.16 23.16
C ASP A 89 0.79 -12.05 21.63
N GLY A 90 -0.32 -12.33 20.94
CA GLY A 90 -0.39 -12.25 19.48
C GLY A 90 -0.59 -10.82 18.99
N VAL A 91 0.29 -10.37 18.10
CA VAL A 91 0.17 -9.06 17.43
C VAL A 91 -0.84 -9.13 16.28
N GLY A 92 -1.76 -8.16 16.20
CA GLY A 92 -2.74 -8.08 15.11
C GLY A 92 -2.12 -7.65 13.78
N ALA A 93 -2.38 -8.38 12.71
CA ALA A 93 -2.08 -7.96 11.34
C ALA A 93 -3.32 -7.28 10.73
N ALA A 94 -3.14 -6.33 9.82
CA ALA A 94 -4.25 -5.73 9.08
C ALA A 94 -5.02 -6.82 8.30
N ASP A 95 -6.35 -6.84 8.39
CA ASP A 95 -7.17 -7.81 7.64
C ASP A 95 -7.37 -7.32 6.19
N PRO A 96 -6.84 -8.03 5.17
CA PRO A 96 -6.98 -7.62 3.77
C PRO A 96 -8.36 -7.94 3.19
N ARG A 97 -9.15 -8.81 3.83
CA ARG A 97 -10.45 -9.28 3.32
C ARG A 97 -11.46 -8.16 3.00
N PRO A 98 -11.71 -7.16 3.87
CA PRO A 98 -12.63 -6.06 3.56
C PRO A 98 -12.23 -5.31 2.28
N LEU A 99 -10.94 -5.00 2.10
CA LEU A 99 -10.44 -4.36 0.88
C LEU A 99 -10.63 -5.26 -0.34
N ARG A 100 -10.26 -6.55 -0.23
CA ARG A 100 -10.43 -7.52 -1.33
C ARG A 100 -11.89 -7.67 -1.75
N ARG A 101 -12.82 -7.69 -0.78
CA ARG A 101 -14.28 -7.74 -1.06
C ARG A 101 -14.75 -6.47 -1.74
N ALA A 102 -14.36 -5.29 -1.24
CA ALA A 102 -14.71 -4.02 -1.87
C ALA A 102 -14.20 -3.93 -3.32
N PHE A 103 -12.96 -4.36 -3.56
CA PHE A 103 -12.37 -4.42 -4.90
C PHE A 103 -13.11 -5.41 -5.82
N ALA A 104 -13.43 -6.61 -5.33
CA ALA A 104 -14.21 -7.58 -6.09
C ALA A 104 -15.62 -7.06 -6.43
N THR A 105 -16.31 -6.43 -5.49
CA THR A 105 -17.60 -5.79 -5.72
C THR A 105 -17.50 -4.70 -6.79
N TYR A 106 -16.44 -3.88 -6.76
CA TYR A 106 -16.18 -2.87 -7.78
C TYR A 106 -15.93 -3.48 -9.18
N LEU A 107 -15.19 -4.58 -9.27
CA LEU A 107 -14.96 -5.27 -10.55
C LEU A 107 -16.25 -5.86 -11.11
N VAL A 108 -17.04 -6.55 -10.29
CA VAL A 108 -18.33 -7.11 -10.70
C VAL A 108 -19.28 -6.00 -11.16
N TRP A 109 -19.33 -4.89 -10.42
CA TRP A 109 -20.12 -3.72 -10.80
C TRP A 109 -19.66 -3.14 -12.14
N SER A 110 -18.37 -2.89 -12.30
CA SER A 110 -17.80 -2.32 -13.53
C SER A 110 -18.12 -3.20 -14.74
N ALA A 111 -17.95 -4.52 -14.62
CA ALA A 111 -18.30 -5.47 -15.67
C ALA A 111 -19.80 -5.46 -15.98
N ALA A 112 -20.67 -5.44 -14.97
CA ALA A 112 -22.11 -5.35 -15.15
C ALA A 112 -22.52 -4.07 -15.91
N THR A 113 -21.95 -2.92 -15.53
CA THR A 113 -22.19 -1.65 -16.23
C THR A 113 -21.71 -1.70 -17.69
N THR A 114 -20.55 -2.30 -17.97
CA THR A 114 -20.08 -2.50 -19.36
C THR A 114 -21.04 -3.37 -20.16
N VAL A 115 -21.59 -4.44 -19.58
CA VAL A 115 -22.59 -5.29 -20.24
C VAL A 115 -23.90 -4.53 -20.50
N LEU A 116 -24.37 -3.73 -19.55
CA LEU A 116 -25.57 -2.90 -19.73
C LEU A 116 -25.39 -1.90 -20.89
N ILE A 117 -24.22 -1.26 -20.98
CA ILE A 117 -23.87 -0.35 -22.07
C ILE A 117 -23.85 -1.11 -23.41
N ALA A 118 -23.22 -2.28 -23.46
CA ALA A 118 -23.07 -3.06 -24.70
C ALA A 118 -24.39 -3.66 -25.22
N THR A 119 -25.35 -3.93 -24.32
CA THR A 119 -26.64 -4.57 -24.67
C THR A 119 -27.74 -3.58 -25.06
N GLY A 120 -27.49 -2.26 -24.98
CA GLY A 120 -28.44 -1.24 -25.42
C GLY A 120 -29.71 -1.15 -24.57
N ILE A 121 -29.66 -1.62 -23.32
CA ILE A 121 -30.74 -1.47 -22.34
C ILE A 121 -30.97 0.02 -22.05
N GLU A 122 -32.22 0.42 -21.79
CA GLU A 122 -32.66 1.83 -21.64
C GLU A 122 -31.64 2.76 -20.96
N ASN A 123 -31.38 3.91 -21.60
CA ASN A 123 -30.39 4.90 -21.17
C ASN A 123 -30.50 5.29 -19.68
N ALA A 124 -31.70 5.26 -19.09
CA ALA A 124 -31.92 5.60 -17.68
C ALA A 124 -31.27 4.59 -16.71
N LEU A 125 -31.33 3.28 -17.01
CA LEU A 125 -30.71 2.24 -16.19
C LEU A 125 -29.19 2.28 -16.28
N VAL A 126 -28.66 2.59 -17.47
CA VAL A 126 -27.22 2.77 -17.70
C VAL A 126 -26.69 3.95 -16.90
N VAL A 127 -27.38 5.09 -16.91
CA VAL A 127 -26.97 6.28 -16.14
C VAL A 127 -27.04 6.01 -14.63
N ALA A 128 -28.11 5.39 -14.14
CA ALA A 128 -28.22 5.04 -12.73
C ALA A 128 -27.10 4.06 -12.28
N GLY A 129 -26.78 3.05 -13.10
CA GLY A 129 -25.68 2.12 -12.88
C GLY A 129 -24.28 2.77 -13.03
N ALA A 130 -24.13 3.80 -13.85
CA ALA A 130 -22.87 4.52 -13.96
C ALA A 130 -22.63 5.45 -12.75
N CYS A 131 -23.70 6.05 -12.19
CA CYS A 131 -23.59 7.03 -11.11
C CYS A 131 -23.44 6.41 -9.71
N ALA A 132 -23.92 5.18 -9.47
CA ALA A 132 -23.91 4.61 -8.12
C ALA A 132 -22.52 4.51 -7.45
N PRO A 133 -21.42 4.18 -8.15
CA PRO A 133 -20.06 4.20 -7.58
C PRO A 133 -19.62 5.59 -7.18
N TRP A 134 -19.95 6.61 -7.96
CA TRP A 134 -19.62 8.00 -7.66
C TRP A 134 -20.38 8.47 -6.41
N CYS A 135 -21.66 8.11 -6.27
CA CYS A 135 -22.43 8.34 -5.05
C CYS A 135 -21.85 7.58 -3.84
N ALA A 136 -21.38 6.34 -4.04
CA ALA A 136 -20.73 5.56 -3.01
C ALA A 136 -19.36 6.14 -2.61
N MET A 137 -18.63 6.76 -3.54
CA MET A 137 -17.40 7.51 -3.25
C MET A 137 -17.68 8.75 -2.41
N LEU A 138 -18.83 9.42 -2.53
CA LEU A 138 -19.19 10.52 -1.62
C LEU A 138 -19.36 10.06 -0.15
N ALA A 139 -19.51 8.75 0.07
CA ALA A 139 -19.51 8.13 1.40
C ALA A 139 -18.10 7.73 1.90
N VAL A 140 -17.02 8.38 1.43
CA VAL A 140 -15.63 8.17 1.93
C VAL A 140 -15.54 7.97 3.45
N PRO A 141 -16.13 8.80 4.32
CA PRO A 141 -16.00 8.62 5.77
C PRO A 141 -16.64 7.31 6.27
N LEU A 142 -17.75 6.87 5.67
CA LEU A 142 -18.40 5.60 5.99
C LEU A 142 -17.56 4.42 5.49
N TRP A 143 -17.02 4.53 4.28
CA TRP A 143 -16.12 3.53 3.70
C TRP A 143 -14.85 3.36 4.51
N ARG A 144 -14.22 4.48 4.92
CA ARG A 144 -13.03 4.46 5.77
C ARG A 144 -13.32 3.77 7.11
N ARG A 145 -14.47 4.06 7.74
CA ARG A 145 -14.91 3.37 8.96
C ARG A 145 -15.17 1.87 8.75
N TRP A 146 -15.57 1.48 7.55
CA TRP A 146 -15.88 0.08 7.27
C TRP A 146 -14.64 -0.76 6.95
N LEU A 147 -13.70 -0.17 6.21
CA LEU A 147 -12.50 -0.80 5.65
C LEU A 147 -11.27 -0.70 6.56
N VAL A 148 -11.10 0.40 7.31
CA VAL A 148 -9.92 0.66 8.14
C VAL A 148 -10.12 0.17 9.58
N GLY A 149 -9.04 -0.19 10.27
CA GLY A 149 -9.05 -0.57 11.68
C GLY A 149 -9.55 -1.99 11.94
N ARG A 150 -9.57 -2.86 10.93
CA ARG A 150 -9.85 -4.29 11.07
C ARG A 150 -8.55 -5.06 11.10
N TYR A 151 -8.40 -5.89 12.13
CA TYR A 151 -7.20 -6.69 12.37
C TYR A 151 -7.56 -8.16 12.47
N ARG A 152 -6.61 -9.03 12.14
CA ARG A 152 -6.69 -10.46 12.27
C ARG A 152 -5.41 -11.00 12.88
N CYS A 153 -5.54 -11.86 13.87
CA CYS A 153 -4.37 -12.48 14.50
C CYS A 153 -3.85 -13.60 13.58
N PRO A 154 -2.54 -13.63 13.25
CA PRO A 154 -1.98 -14.71 12.44
C PRO A 154 -1.98 -16.05 13.18
N ALA A 155 -1.85 -16.05 14.52
CA ALA A 155 -1.81 -17.27 15.32
C ALA A 155 -3.20 -17.90 15.50
N CYS A 156 -4.20 -17.11 15.94
CA CYS A 156 -5.51 -17.64 16.32
C CYS A 156 -6.64 -17.27 15.37
N THR A 157 -6.34 -16.56 14.28
CA THR A 157 -7.27 -16.15 13.20
C THR A 157 -8.45 -15.27 13.60
N HIS A 158 -8.57 -14.94 14.90
CA HIS A 158 -9.59 -14.05 15.43
C HIS A 158 -9.49 -12.68 14.75
N ALA A 159 -10.64 -12.16 14.32
CA ALA A 159 -10.74 -10.86 13.67
C ALA A 159 -11.45 -9.89 14.62
N TRP A 160 -10.91 -8.69 14.77
CA TRP A 160 -11.47 -7.65 15.62
C TRP A 160 -11.28 -6.27 14.98
N ARG A 161 -11.87 -5.26 15.62
CA ARG A 161 -11.65 -3.86 15.28
C ARG A 161 -10.90 -3.18 16.41
N ALA A 162 -9.92 -2.38 16.07
CA ALA A 162 -9.28 -1.47 16.99
C ALA A 162 -9.23 -0.09 16.32
N ALA A 163 -9.48 0.95 17.10
CA ALA A 163 -9.13 2.29 16.66
C ALA A 163 -7.60 2.38 16.64
N PRO A 164 -6.99 3.03 15.65
CA PRO A 164 -5.60 3.42 15.77
C PRO A 164 -5.44 4.24 17.07
N GLU A 165 -4.46 3.87 17.88
CA GLU A 165 -4.04 4.68 19.00
C GLU A 165 -3.54 6.03 18.48
N PRO A 166 -3.97 7.16 19.07
CA PRO A 166 -3.44 8.45 18.69
C PRO A 166 -1.92 8.45 18.77
N PHE A 167 -1.24 8.91 17.71
CA PHE A 167 0.23 8.98 17.65
C PHE A 167 0.85 9.66 18.88
N ALA A 168 0.15 10.66 19.44
CA ALA A 168 0.55 11.33 20.68
C ALA A 168 0.68 10.38 21.89
N ARG A 169 -0.19 9.37 22.01
CA ARG A 169 -0.11 8.36 23.08
C ARG A 169 1.03 7.37 22.87
N LEU A 170 1.23 6.92 21.63
CA LEU A 170 2.35 6.06 21.27
C LEU A 170 3.68 6.74 21.57
N ARG A 171 3.82 8.00 21.14
CA ARG A 171 5.00 8.82 21.42
C ARG A 171 5.25 8.96 22.92
N ALA A 172 4.23 9.27 23.71
CA ALA A 172 4.36 9.37 25.16
C ALA A 172 4.74 8.03 25.81
N ALA A 173 4.24 6.90 25.29
CA ALA A 173 4.60 5.58 25.77
C ALA A 173 6.07 5.23 25.46
N VAL A 174 6.56 5.56 24.26
CA VAL A 174 7.97 5.39 23.88
C VAL A 174 8.88 6.26 24.74
N GLU A 175 8.55 7.56 24.91
CA GLU A 175 9.28 8.49 25.77
C GLU A 175 9.30 8.01 27.23
N ALA A 176 8.20 7.43 27.74
CA ALA A 176 8.12 6.87 29.09
C ALA A 176 8.87 5.53 29.26
N SER A 177 9.01 4.75 28.20
CA SER A 177 9.75 3.48 28.21
C SER A 177 11.27 3.64 28.20
N GLY A 178 11.77 4.88 28.11
CA GLY A 178 13.20 5.17 28.19
C GLY A 178 13.99 4.59 27.03
N ALA A 179 13.57 4.91 25.80
CA ALA A 179 14.44 4.75 24.63
C ALA A 179 15.80 5.45 24.84
#